data_AF-B2UAC6-F1
#
_entry.id   AF-B2UAC6-F1
#
_cell.length_a   1.000
_cell.length_b   1.000
_cell.length_c   1.000
_cell.angle_alpha   90.00
_cell.angle_beta   90.00
_cell.angle_gamma   90.00
#
_symmetry.space_group_name_H-M   'P 1'
#
loop_
_entity.id
_entity.type
_entity.pdbx_description
1 polymer ?
#
loop_
_entity_poly.entity_id
_entity_poly.type
_entity_poly.pdbx_seq_one_letter_code
_entity_poly.pdbx_strand_id
1 'polypeptide(L)'
;MPNRVDLSMIESSPAAMLRRRAEAIAWVRMQIARYGLAYADLTAAGCFPPLRRASSKARYRSAEGQTWDGEGDMPDWLQRAVNAGQSPEHFRVGT
;
A
#
# COMPACT_ATOMS: atom_id res chain seq x y z
N MET A 1 -37.97 21.80 -24.95
CA MET A 1 -36.57 21.36 -25.11
C MET A 1 -36.40 20.08 -24.31
N PRO A 2 -36.18 18.90 -24.91
CA PRO A 2 -35.92 17.70 -24.13
C PRO A 2 -34.50 17.76 -23.56
N ASN A 3 -34.40 17.55 -22.24
CA ASN A 3 -33.15 17.48 -21.47
C ASN A 3 -32.16 16.51 -22.14
N ARG A 4 -31.02 17.03 -22.60
CA ARG A 4 -29.89 16.20 -23.02
C ARG A 4 -29.19 15.73 -21.75
N VAL A 5 -29.58 14.56 -21.24
CA VAL A 5 -28.82 13.88 -20.19
C VAL A 5 -27.40 13.67 -20.73
N ASP A 6 -26.41 14.21 -20.02
CA ASP A 6 -25.01 14.01 -20.35
C ASP A 6 -24.68 12.51 -20.18
N LEU A 7 -24.60 11.81 -21.31
CA LEU A 7 -24.35 10.35 -21.38
C LEU A 7 -22.98 9.96 -20.81
N SER A 8 -22.09 10.92 -20.53
CA SER A 8 -20.76 10.63 -19.99
C SER A 8 -20.79 10.25 -18.50
N MET A 9 -21.80 10.66 -17.74
CA MET A 9 -21.96 10.26 -16.33
C MET A 9 -22.47 8.83 -16.13
N ILE A 10 -23.13 8.25 -17.13
CA ILE A 10 -23.74 6.90 -17.02
C ILE A 10 -22.69 5.80 -17.26
N GLU A 11 -21.65 6.09 -18.04
CA GLU A 11 -20.56 5.16 -18.39
C GLU A 11 -19.62 4.83 -17.20
N SER A 12 -19.57 5.72 -16.19
CA SER A 12 -18.72 5.56 -15.00
C SER A 12 -19.52 5.31 -13.72
N SER A 13 -20.69 4.68 -13.84
CA SER A 13 -21.47 4.24 -12.67
C SER A 13 -20.69 3.19 -11.84
N PRO A 14 -20.76 3.22 -10.49
CA PRO A 14 -20.23 2.16 -9.64
C PRO A 14 -20.69 0.75 -10.07
N ALA A 15 -21.94 0.64 -10.55
CA ALA A 15 -22.47 -0.62 -11.07
C ALA A 15 -21.74 -1.10 -12.34
N ALA A 16 -21.39 -0.18 -13.25
CA ALA A 16 -20.62 -0.51 -14.45
C ALA A 16 -19.17 -0.93 -14.09
N MET A 17 -18.58 -0.34 -13.06
CA MET A 17 -17.26 -0.77 -12.54
C MET A 17 -17.31 -2.18 -11.95
N LEU A 18 -18.34 -2.50 -11.16
CA LEU A 18 -18.53 -3.83 -10.58
C LEU A 18 -18.71 -4.89 -11.67
N ARG A 19 -19.48 -4.59 -12.73
CA ARG A 19 -19.67 -5.49 -13.88
C ARG A 19 -18.35 -5.75 -14.60
N ARG A 20 -17.61 -4.70 -14.97
CA ARG A 20 -16.28 -4.82 -15.61
C ARG A 20 -15.31 -5.65 -14.76
N ARG A 21 -15.32 -5.46 -13.44
CA ARG A 21 -14.51 -6.25 -12.52
C ARG A 21 -14.93 -7.72 -12.49
N ALA A 22 -16.23 -8.01 -12.48
CA ALA A 22 -16.74 -9.38 -12.50
C ALA A 22 -16.36 -10.10 -13.81
N GLU A 23 -16.47 -9.42 -14.95
CA GLU A 23 -16.04 -9.92 -16.26
C GLU A 23 -14.54 -10.22 -16.28
N ALA A 24 -13.71 -9.32 -15.77
CA ALA A 24 -12.28 -9.52 -15.65
C ALA A 24 -11.95 -10.75 -14.76
N ILE A 25 -12.63 -10.90 -13.61
CA ILE A 25 -12.43 -12.05 -12.72
C ILE A 25 -12.81 -13.35 -13.43
N ALA A 26 -13.95 -13.38 -14.14
CA ALA A 26 -14.38 -14.56 -14.89
C ALA A 26 -13.36 -14.95 -15.97
N TRP A 27 -12.84 -13.96 -16.70
CA TRP A 27 -11.80 -14.17 -17.70
C TRP A 27 -10.51 -14.74 -17.08
N VAL A 28 -10.03 -14.17 -15.98
CA VAL A 28 -8.83 -14.67 -15.27
C VAL A 28 -9.04 -16.12 -14.81
N ARG A 29 -10.20 -16.43 -14.22
CA ARG A 29 -10.52 -17.81 -13.77
C ARG A 29 -10.48 -18.81 -14.93
N MET A 30 -11.01 -18.43 -16.09
CA MET A 30 -10.95 -19.26 -17.29
C MET A 30 -9.51 -19.49 -17.76
N GLN A 31 -8.65 -18.46 -17.75
CA GLN A 31 -7.25 -18.62 -18.16
C GLN A 31 -6.47 -19.52 -17.20
N ILE A 32 -6.67 -19.35 -15.89
CA ILE A 32 -6.09 -20.20 -14.86
C ILE A 32 -6.46 -21.66 -15.11
N ALA A 33 -7.74 -21.95 -15.35
CA ALA A 33 -8.19 -23.31 -15.62
C ALA A 33 -7.66 -23.86 -16.95
N ARG A 34 -7.63 -23.04 -18.02
CA ARG A 34 -7.16 -23.43 -19.35
C ARG A 34 -5.71 -23.90 -19.36
N TYR A 35 -4.84 -23.21 -18.61
CA TYR A 35 -3.40 -23.47 -18.60
C TYR A 35 -2.93 -24.24 -17.36
N GLY A 36 -3.85 -24.60 -16.46
CA GLY A 36 -3.50 -25.30 -15.22
C GLY A 36 -2.60 -24.46 -14.29
N LEU A 37 -2.79 -23.13 -14.27
CA LEU A 37 -1.95 -22.24 -13.46
C LEU A 37 -2.26 -22.39 -11.98
N ALA A 38 -1.22 -22.53 -11.17
CA ALA A 38 -1.29 -22.42 -9.73
C ALA A 38 -0.83 -21.04 -9.25
N TYR A 39 -1.12 -20.73 -7.99
CA TYR A 39 -0.63 -19.52 -7.34
C TYR A 39 0.91 -19.41 -7.36
N ALA A 40 1.60 -20.55 -7.28
CA ALA A 40 3.06 -20.62 -7.35
C ALA A 40 3.59 -20.12 -8.70
N ASP A 41 2.93 -20.49 -9.81
CA ASP A 41 3.34 -20.06 -11.16
C ASP A 41 3.18 -18.55 -11.35
N LEU A 42 2.07 -17.99 -10.85
CA LEU A 42 1.81 -16.55 -10.89
C LEU A 42 2.82 -15.77 -10.02
N THR A 43 3.22 -16.36 -8.89
CA THR A 43 4.25 -15.79 -8.01
C THR A 43 5.62 -15.85 -8.67
N ALA A 44 6.00 -16.99 -9.25
CA ALA A 44 7.26 -17.16 -9.96
C ALA A 44 7.37 -16.24 -11.19
N ALA A 45 6.24 -15.96 -11.86
CA ALA A 45 6.16 -15.00 -12.95
C ALA A 45 6.17 -13.52 -12.49
N GLY A 46 6.18 -13.25 -11.18
CA GLY A 46 6.18 -11.88 -10.65
C GLY A 46 4.88 -11.11 -10.92
N CYS A 47 3.74 -11.81 -11.08
CA CYS A 47 2.45 -11.17 -11.37
C CYS A 47 1.95 -10.27 -10.23
N PHE A 48 2.49 -10.44 -9.03
CA PHE A 48 2.15 -9.64 -7.88
C PHE A 48 3.29 -8.67 -7.57
N PRO A 49 3.00 -7.37 -7.38
CA PRO A 49 4.02 -6.48 -6.85
C PRO A 49 4.50 -7.04 -5.51
N PRO A 50 5.81 -6.91 -5.19
CA PRO A 50 6.26 -7.23 -3.85
C PRO A 50 5.37 -6.47 -2.88
N LEU A 51 4.94 -7.15 -1.81
CA LEU A 51 4.23 -6.46 -0.74
C LEU A 51 5.12 -5.28 -0.37
N ARG A 52 4.67 -4.05 -0.67
CA ARG A 52 5.33 -2.87 -0.16
C ARG A 52 5.21 -3.05 1.34
N ARG A 53 6.26 -3.56 1.99
CA ARG A 53 6.48 -3.32 3.40
C ARG A 53 6.27 -1.83 3.49
N ALA A 54 5.16 -1.41 4.09
CA ALA A 54 4.89 0.00 4.30
C ALA A 54 6.20 0.51 4.87
N SER A 55 6.94 1.31 4.08
CA SER A 55 8.25 1.82 4.46
C SER A 55 8.04 2.28 5.87
N SER A 56 8.65 1.57 6.82
CA SER A 56 8.37 1.63 8.24
C SER A 56 8.24 3.12 8.54
N LYS A 57 6.99 3.61 8.69
CA LYS A 57 6.76 5.04 8.89
C LYS A 57 7.70 5.38 10.03
N ALA A 58 8.64 6.30 9.80
CA ALA A 58 9.66 6.66 10.77
C ALA A 58 9.03 6.62 12.17
N ARG A 59 9.44 5.64 12.99
CA ARG A 59 8.81 5.42 14.30
C ARG A 59 9.19 6.56 15.24
N TYR A 60 10.36 7.14 15.03
CA TYR A 60 10.91 8.24 15.81
C TYR A 60 11.36 9.39 14.89
N ARG A 61 11.19 10.63 15.35
CA ARG A 61 11.59 11.87 14.67
C ARG A 61 12.15 12.90 15.65
N SER A 62 13.28 13.52 15.32
CA SER A 62 13.84 14.67 16.06
C SER A 62 13.28 16.01 15.58
N ALA A 63 13.46 17.08 16.34
CA ALA A 63 13.06 18.43 15.94
C ALA A 63 13.86 18.94 14.71
N GLU A 64 15.05 18.37 14.47
CA GLU A 64 15.92 18.67 13.34
C GLU A 64 15.52 17.89 12.07
N GLY A 65 14.41 17.13 12.13
CA GLY A 65 13.87 16.37 11.01
C GLY A 65 14.55 15.01 10.78
N GLN A 66 15.47 14.59 11.65
CA GLN A 66 16.06 13.26 11.60
C GLN A 66 15.00 12.22 11.94
N THR A 67 15.04 11.07 11.28
CA THR A 67 14.05 10.00 11.49
C THR A 67 14.73 8.66 11.68
N TRP A 68 14.08 7.81 12.48
CA TRP A 68 14.50 6.44 12.68
C TRP A 68 13.28 5.53 12.73
N ASP A 69 13.36 4.41 12.04
CA ASP A 69 12.26 3.46 11.90
C ASP A 69 12.22 2.41 13.02
N GLY A 70 13.18 2.46 13.93
CA GLY A 70 13.30 1.54 15.07
C GLY A 70 14.02 0.23 14.72
N GLU A 71 14.59 0.12 13.52
CA GLU A 71 15.37 -1.03 13.08
C GLU A 71 16.86 -0.68 13.02
N GLY A 72 17.73 -1.63 13.39
CA GLY A 72 19.19 -1.43 13.42
C GLY A 72 19.68 -0.64 14.64
N ASP A 73 20.90 -0.11 14.54
CA ASP A 73 21.52 0.64 15.63
C ASP A 73 20.80 1.98 15.88
N MET A 74 20.65 2.33 17.15
CA MET A 74 20.06 3.60 17.56
C MET A 74 20.97 4.75 17.09
N PRO A 75 20.44 5.75 16.35
CA PRO A 75 21.26 6.85 15.85
C PRO A 75 21.73 7.78 16.96
N ASP A 76 22.86 8.45 16.75
CA ASP A 76 23.53 9.33 17.73
C ASP A 76 22.60 10.36 18.37
N TRP A 77 21.67 10.94 17.60
CA TRP A 77 20.75 11.96 18.10
C TRP A 77 19.79 11.39 19.16
N LEU A 78 19.30 10.15 18.96
CA LEU A 78 18.40 9.49 19.90
C LEU A 78 19.19 8.97 21.10
N GLN A 79 20.40 8.44 20.87
CA GLN A 79 21.29 8.00 21.94
C GLN A 79 21.68 9.15 22.88
N ARG A 80 22.01 10.33 22.34
CA ARG A 80 22.31 11.52 23.16
C ARG A 80 21.10 11.97 23.97
N ALA A 81 19.90 11.96 23.39
CA ALA A 81 18.68 12.31 24.11
C ALA A 81 18.40 11.33 25.26
N VAL A 82 18.55 10.02 25.02
CA VAL A 82 18.40 8.99 26.06
C VAL A 82 19.44 9.12 27.16
N ASN A 83 20.70 9.35 26.80
CA ASN A 83 21.78 9.58 27.77
C ASN A 83 21.55 10.87 28.59
N ALA A 84 20.84 11.85 28.05
CA ALA A 84 20.41 13.05 28.75
C ALA A 84 19.17 12.84 29.64
N GLY A 85 18.64 11.61 29.73
CA GLY A 85 17.48 11.24 30.54
C GLY A 85 16.13 11.38 29.83
N GLN A 86 16.11 11.69 28.53
CA GLN A 86 14.87 11.80 27.76
C GLN A 86 14.38 10.44 27.28
N SER A 87 13.09 10.17 27.45
CA SER A 87 12.47 8.93 26.95
C SER A 87 12.41 8.91 25.41
N PRO A 88 12.81 7.81 24.74
CA PRO A 88 12.68 7.65 23.29
C PRO A 88 11.26 7.88 22.78
N GLU A 89 10.26 7.56 23.59
CA GLU A 89 8.84 7.72 23.31
C GLU A 89 8.45 9.17 23.02
N HIS A 90 9.19 10.15 23.55
CA HIS A 90 8.99 11.57 23.25
C HIS A 90 9.20 11.89 21.77
N PHE A 91 10.09 11.15 21.11
CA PHE A 91 10.38 11.30 19.69
C PHE A 91 9.46 10.45 18.81
N ARG A 92 8.57 9.64 19.41
CA ARG A 92 7.73 8.71 18.66
C ARG A 92 6.70 9.46 17.83
N VAL A 93 6.65 9.17 16.53
CA VAL A 93 5.69 9.81 15.62
C VAL A 93 4.41 8.97 15.62
N GLY A 94 3.30 9.56 16.06
CA GLY A 94 1.98 8.91 16.10
C GLY A 94 1.56 8.44 14.70
N THR A 95 1.15 7.17 14.62
CA THR A 95 0.79 6.46 13.38
C THR A 95 -0.47 6.98 12.72
#